data_AF-A0A937TC34-F1
#
_entry.id   AF-A0A937TC34-F1
#
_cell.length_a   1.000
_cell.length_b   1.000
_cell.length_c   1.000
_cell.angle_alpha   90.00
_cell.angle_beta   90.00
_cell.angle_gamma   90.00
#
_symmetry.space_group_name_H-M   'P 1'
#
loop_
_entity.id
_entity.type
_entity.pdbx_description
1 polymer ?
#
loop_
_entity_poly.entity_id
_entity_poly.type
_entity_poly.pdbx_seq_one_letter_code
_entity_poly.pdbx_strand_id
1 'polypeptide(L)'
;MEDDTGGDPVRGCKWTHKTTEKVADALEPAGIHVSANTVARLLKQMDYSLRVNLKNLESGLSKPQDPHERNEQFRYIFRQKKDYAAKGRPVISVDTKSRELVGKFRQAGRRWSRHPIEVFDHDFPSDAEGVAIPYGIYDPFRNHGFVCVGTTRDTAQFAVDSISTWWTQVGTKQYVDADHLLILADCGGSNGYRARLWKHQLQVALCDRFGLHVKICHFPPGSSKWNPIEHRLFAPISNNWAAQPLVDHDTVLNFIRHTRTSTGLRICARLNKKDYHKGIKISDEQMKQINLRRGYWGRSTN
;
A
#
# COMPACT_ATOMS: atom_id res chain seq x y z
N MET A 1 -23.05 28.70 10.60
CA MET A 1 -21.76 28.20 10.07
C MET A 1 -20.78 27.86 11.17
N GLU A 2 -20.86 28.46 12.36
CA GLU A 2 -19.92 28.20 13.47
C GLU A 2 -19.88 26.73 13.91
N ASP A 3 -21.02 26.03 13.95
CA ASP A 3 -21.08 24.62 14.36
C ASP A 3 -20.50 23.62 13.35
N ASP A 4 -20.30 24.04 12.09
CA ASP A 4 -19.81 23.21 10.97
C ASP A 4 -18.43 23.68 10.45
N THR A 5 -17.78 24.58 11.18
CA THR A 5 -16.47 25.16 10.81
C THR A 5 -15.38 24.60 11.71
N GLY A 6 -14.47 23.80 11.13
CA GLY A 6 -13.24 23.37 11.80
C GLY A 6 -12.06 24.30 11.46
N GLY A 7 -11.11 24.47 12.37
CA GLY A 7 -9.92 25.31 12.16
C GLY A 7 -8.65 24.74 12.76
N ASP A 8 -7.49 25.10 12.18
CA ASP A 8 -6.15 24.85 12.73
C ASP A 8 -5.71 26.08 13.54
N PRO A 9 -5.57 26.00 14.87
CA PRO A 9 -5.25 27.16 15.72
C PRO A 9 -3.84 27.72 15.49
N VAL A 10 -2.95 27.03 14.76
CA VAL A 10 -1.57 27.48 14.49
C VAL A 10 -1.45 28.19 13.14
N ARG A 11 -2.37 27.96 12.20
CA ARG A 11 -2.26 28.44 10.81
C ARG A 11 -3.43 29.30 10.32
N GLY A 12 -4.46 29.52 11.15
CA GLY A 12 -5.58 30.41 10.83
C GLY A 12 -6.54 29.92 9.74
N CYS A 13 -6.34 28.71 9.21
CA CYS A 13 -7.08 28.18 8.06
C CYS A 13 -8.37 27.46 8.53
N LYS A 14 -9.49 27.72 7.85
CA LYS A 14 -10.84 27.22 8.19
C LYS A 14 -11.36 26.23 7.12
N TRP A 15 -12.21 25.27 7.48
CA TRP A 15 -12.85 24.36 6.52
C TRP A 15 -14.30 24.05 6.90
N THR A 16 -15.12 23.63 5.92
CA THR A 16 -16.55 23.27 6.11
C THR A 16 -16.87 21.91 5.48
N HIS A 17 -17.77 21.15 6.10
CA HIS A 17 -18.26 19.84 5.61
C HIS A 17 -19.43 19.95 4.62
N LYS A 18 -19.97 21.16 4.39
CA LYS A 18 -21.11 21.38 3.49
C LYS A 18 -20.62 21.62 2.06
N THR A 19 -21.34 21.06 1.08
CA THR A 19 -21.12 21.39 -0.34
C THR A 19 -21.52 22.85 -0.58
N THR A 20 -20.94 23.49 -1.60
CA THR A 20 -21.24 24.88 -1.95
C THR A 20 -22.71 25.13 -2.28
N GLU A 21 -23.41 24.09 -2.76
CA GLU A 21 -24.86 24.07 -2.99
C GLU A 21 -25.62 24.09 -1.65
N LYS A 22 -25.29 23.18 -0.72
CA LYS A 22 -25.92 23.15 0.61
C LYS A 22 -25.68 24.42 1.43
N VAL A 23 -24.57 25.11 1.19
CA VAL A 23 -24.28 26.41 1.80
C VAL A 23 -25.14 27.52 1.15
N ALA A 24 -25.36 27.48 -0.17
CA ALA A 24 -26.28 28.40 -0.83
C ALA A 24 -27.72 28.20 -0.34
N ASP A 25 -28.20 26.94 -0.30
CA ASP A 25 -29.55 26.60 0.16
C ASP A 25 -29.79 27.03 1.61
N ALA A 26 -28.77 26.90 2.47
CA ALA A 26 -28.85 27.32 3.87
C ALA A 26 -28.89 28.84 4.07
N LEU A 27 -28.57 29.63 3.05
CA LEU A 27 -28.62 31.09 3.08
C LEU A 27 -29.96 31.65 2.58
N GLU A 28 -30.77 30.85 1.87
CA GLU A 28 -32.08 31.26 1.37
C GLU A 28 -33.07 31.66 2.48
N PRO A 29 -33.18 30.96 3.63
CA PRO A 29 -34.07 31.39 4.71
C PRO A 29 -33.71 32.74 5.32
N ALA A 30 -32.47 33.20 5.13
CA ALA A 30 -31.99 34.51 5.54
C ALA A 30 -32.17 35.58 4.44
N GLY A 31 -32.85 35.26 3.33
CA GLY A 31 -33.08 36.17 2.21
C GLY A 31 -31.86 36.38 1.30
N ILE A 32 -30.80 35.58 1.47
CA ILE A 32 -29.56 35.72 0.71
C ILE A 32 -29.53 34.66 -0.39
N HIS A 33 -29.85 35.08 -1.62
CA HIS A 33 -29.81 34.22 -2.80
C HIS A 33 -28.44 34.31 -3.48
N VAL A 34 -27.63 33.26 -3.37
CA VAL A 34 -26.30 33.17 -3.98
C VAL A 34 -26.11 31.83 -4.67
N SER A 35 -25.44 31.81 -5.81
CA SER A 35 -25.13 30.56 -6.51
C SER A 35 -23.99 29.79 -5.81
N ALA A 36 -23.94 28.47 -5.98
CA ALA A 36 -22.84 27.62 -5.50
C ALA A 36 -21.45 28.13 -5.95
N ASN A 37 -21.34 28.71 -7.14
CA ASN A 37 -20.10 29.33 -7.63
C ASN A 37 -19.72 30.59 -6.84
N THR A 38 -20.71 31.39 -6.44
CA THR A 38 -20.50 32.57 -5.60
C THR A 38 -20.06 32.16 -4.20
N VAL A 39 -20.68 31.13 -3.64
CA VAL A 39 -20.27 30.52 -2.37
C VAL A 39 -18.83 30.01 -2.44
N ALA A 40 -18.45 29.29 -3.50
CA ALA A 40 -17.08 28.80 -3.68
C ALA A 40 -16.05 29.94 -3.70
N ARG A 41 -16.38 31.05 -4.38
CA ARG A 41 -15.54 32.24 -4.44
C ARG A 41 -15.41 32.91 -3.07
N LEU A 42 -16.50 33.05 -2.33
CA LEU A 42 -16.52 33.65 -1.00
C LEU A 42 -15.76 32.79 0.02
N LEU A 43 -15.96 31.47 0.00
CA LEU A 43 -15.19 30.54 0.84
C LEU A 43 -13.68 30.69 0.60
N LYS A 44 -13.25 30.81 -0.66
CA LYS A 44 -11.84 31.06 -0.99
C LYS A 44 -11.34 32.41 -0.48
N GLN A 45 -12.16 33.46 -0.55
CA GLN A 45 -11.82 34.78 0.02
C GLN A 45 -11.72 34.76 1.55
N MET A 46 -12.48 33.88 2.19
CA MET A 46 -12.45 33.63 3.64
C MET A 46 -11.37 32.61 4.06
N ASP A 47 -10.46 32.27 3.15
CA ASP A 47 -9.36 31.30 3.33
C ASP A 47 -9.82 29.86 3.66
N TYR A 48 -11.02 29.49 3.20
CA TYR A 48 -11.49 28.11 3.20
C TYR A 48 -10.94 27.36 1.99
N SER A 49 -10.44 26.16 2.21
CA SER A 49 -9.96 25.26 1.16
C SER A 49 -10.63 23.89 1.27
N LEU A 50 -10.88 23.26 0.12
CA LEU A 50 -11.21 21.83 0.09
C LEU A 50 -10.02 21.04 0.63
N ARG A 51 -10.22 20.34 1.74
CA ARG A 51 -9.22 19.46 2.33
C ARG A 51 -9.71 18.02 2.20
N VAL A 52 -8.81 17.14 1.79
CA VAL A 52 -8.96 15.71 2.02
C VAL A 52 -8.40 15.37 3.39
N ASN A 53 -8.94 14.34 4.04
CA ASN A 53 -8.44 13.90 5.34
C ASN A 53 -6.94 13.56 5.24
N LEU A 54 -6.11 14.32 5.96
CA LEU A 54 -4.69 14.04 6.08
C LEU A 54 -4.50 12.98 7.16
N LYS A 55 -4.22 11.73 6.75
CA LYS A 55 -3.86 10.64 7.67
C LYS A 55 -2.44 10.85 8.22
N ASN A 56 -2.27 11.77 9.17
CA ASN A 56 -0.98 12.08 9.80
C ASN A 56 -0.95 11.83 11.32
N LEU A 57 -2.09 11.53 11.92
CA LEU A 57 -2.18 11.14 13.33
C LEU A 57 -1.95 9.63 13.46
N GLU A 58 -0.96 9.25 14.26
CA GLU A 58 -0.73 7.85 14.63
C GLU A 58 -1.84 7.40 15.60
N SER A 59 -2.78 6.56 15.15
CA SER A 59 -3.83 6.02 16.02
C SER A 59 -3.40 4.71 16.67
N GLY A 60 -3.59 4.57 17.98
CA GLY A 60 -3.63 3.26 18.66
C GLY A 60 -2.31 2.72 19.22
N LEU A 61 -1.23 3.50 19.27
CA LEU A 61 -0.05 3.13 20.06
C LEU A 61 -0.25 3.60 21.50
N SER A 62 -0.59 2.68 22.40
CA SER A 62 -0.65 2.95 23.85
C SER A 62 0.69 3.44 24.41
N LYS A 63 1.78 3.18 23.69
CA LYS A 63 3.12 3.76 23.89
C LYS A 63 3.76 4.01 22.51
N PRO A 64 3.69 5.23 21.95
CA PRO A 64 4.40 5.55 20.72
C PRO A 64 5.91 5.38 20.94
N GLN A 65 6.61 4.91 19.92
CA GLN A 65 8.06 4.75 20.00
C GLN A 65 8.73 6.12 20.10
N ASP A 66 9.79 6.21 20.88
CA ASP A 66 10.54 7.45 21.03
C ASP A 66 11.00 7.99 19.65
N PRO A 67 10.81 9.28 19.35
CA PRO A 67 11.18 9.86 18.06
C PRO A 67 12.65 9.64 17.66
N HIS A 68 13.57 9.59 18.62
CA HIS A 68 14.99 9.32 18.38
C HIS A 68 15.21 7.87 17.96
N GLU A 69 14.60 6.90 18.65
CA GLU A 69 14.66 5.49 18.26
C GLU A 69 14.06 5.25 16.87
N ARG A 70 12.95 5.94 16.56
CA ARG A 70 12.33 5.90 15.24
C ARG A 70 13.28 6.42 14.16
N ASN A 71 13.96 7.54 14.42
CA ASN A 71 14.94 8.11 13.49
C ASN A 71 16.17 7.21 13.30
N GLU A 72 16.65 6.58 14.37
CA GLU A 72 17.73 5.58 14.29
C GLU A 72 17.33 4.36 13.46
N GLN A 73 16.09 3.89 13.57
CA GLN A 73 15.57 2.83 12.73
C GLN A 73 15.56 3.24 11.24
N PHE A 74 15.15 4.47 10.92
CA PHE A 74 15.25 4.98 9.55
C PHE A 74 16.70 5.04 9.06
N ARG A 75 17.61 5.60 9.85
CA ARG A 75 19.05 5.64 9.53
C ARG A 75 19.62 4.24 9.30
N TYR A 76 19.21 3.26 10.09
CA TYR A 76 19.58 1.86 9.89
C TYR A 76 19.07 1.31 8.55
N ILE A 77 17.79 1.51 8.22
CA ILE A 77 17.20 1.11 6.93
C ILE A 77 17.98 1.73 5.77
N PHE A 78 18.27 3.04 5.83
CA PHE A 78 19.03 3.72 4.78
C PHE A 78 20.45 3.15 4.63
N ARG A 79 21.15 2.87 5.73
CA ARG A 79 22.47 2.22 5.71
C ARG A 79 22.42 0.84 5.06
N GLN A 80 21.45 -0.01 5.44
CA GLN A 80 21.30 -1.34 4.86
C GLN A 80 21.01 -1.28 3.35
N LYS A 81 20.13 -0.37 2.92
CA LYS A 81 19.85 -0.16 1.49
C LYS A 81 21.10 0.23 0.71
N LYS A 82 21.89 1.17 1.25
CA LYS A 82 23.13 1.64 0.60
C LYS A 82 24.17 0.52 0.52
N ASP A 83 24.35 -0.27 1.58
CA ASP A 83 25.28 -1.40 1.62
C ASP A 83 24.92 -2.48 0.59
N TYR A 84 23.64 -2.87 0.53
CA TYR A 84 23.18 -3.86 -0.45
C TYR A 84 23.34 -3.35 -1.88
N ALA A 85 22.94 -2.11 -2.15
CA ALA A 85 23.09 -1.51 -3.48
C ALA A 85 24.55 -1.40 -3.92
N ALA A 86 25.45 -1.00 -3.02
CA ALA A 86 26.89 -0.91 -3.31
C ALA A 86 27.51 -2.27 -3.67
N LYS A 87 26.95 -3.37 -3.14
CA LYS A 87 27.37 -4.75 -3.43
C LYS A 87 26.60 -5.37 -4.61
N GLY A 88 25.78 -4.60 -5.33
CA GLY A 88 24.93 -5.12 -6.40
C GLY A 88 23.86 -6.11 -5.94
N ARG A 89 23.55 -6.17 -4.63
CA ARG A 89 22.59 -7.11 -4.05
C ARG A 89 21.15 -6.58 -4.13
N PRO A 90 20.16 -7.47 -4.31
CA PRO A 90 18.77 -7.08 -4.45
C PRO A 90 18.22 -6.42 -3.18
N VAL A 91 17.48 -5.34 -3.38
CA VAL A 91 16.68 -4.67 -2.35
C VAL A 91 15.26 -4.55 -2.88
N ILE A 92 14.29 -5.05 -2.12
CA ILE A 92 12.86 -4.94 -2.47
C ILE A 92 12.08 -4.29 -1.35
N SER A 93 11.04 -3.57 -1.72
CA SER A 93 10.01 -3.00 -0.86
C SER A 93 8.72 -3.76 -1.14
N VAL A 94 8.11 -4.33 -0.11
CA VAL A 94 6.96 -5.22 -0.24
C VAL A 94 5.82 -4.76 0.63
N ASP A 95 4.60 -4.91 0.13
CA ASP A 95 3.38 -4.62 0.84
C ASP A 95 2.15 -5.17 0.10
N THR A 96 1.01 -5.26 0.78
CA THR A 96 -0.28 -5.60 0.18
C THR A 96 -1.08 -4.33 -0.09
N LYS A 97 -1.47 -4.10 -1.34
CA LYS A 97 -2.47 -3.07 -1.66
C LYS A 97 -3.83 -3.47 -1.10
N SER A 98 -4.69 -2.48 -0.83
CA SER A 98 -6.09 -2.70 -0.47
C SER A 98 -6.77 -3.73 -1.38
N ARG A 99 -7.59 -4.58 -0.75
CA ARG A 99 -8.43 -5.57 -1.44
C ARG A 99 -9.45 -4.84 -2.32
N GLU A 100 -9.46 -5.19 -3.60
CA GLU A 100 -10.42 -4.67 -4.58
C GLU A 100 -11.51 -5.72 -4.83
N LEU A 101 -12.76 -5.27 -4.94
CA LEU A 101 -13.86 -6.12 -5.42
C LEU A 101 -13.78 -6.19 -6.96
N VAL A 102 -13.92 -7.40 -7.50
CA VAL A 102 -13.96 -7.62 -8.95
C VAL A 102 -15.41 -7.63 -9.39
N GLY A 103 -15.73 -6.77 -10.35
CA GLY A 103 -17.08 -6.53 -10.84
C GLY A 103 -17.28 -5.09 -11.28
N LYS A 104 -18.52 -4.73 -11.63
CA LYS A 104 -18.90 -3.37 -12.06
C LYS A 104 -19.06 -2.41 -10.86
N PHE A 105 -18.08 -2.37 -9.96
CA PHE A 105 -18.08 -1.50 -8.79
C PHE A 105 -17.55 -0.11 -9.11
N ARG A 106 -17.99 0.86 -8.33
CA ARG A 106 -17.55 2.24 -8.50
C ARG A 106 -16.09 2.41 -8.06
N GLN A 107 -15.23 2.82 -8.98
CA GLN A 107 -13.87 3.26 -8.66
C GLN A 107 -13.80 4.78 -8.57
N ALA A 108 -13.09 5.28 -7.55
CA ALA A 108 -12.93 6.72 -7.37
C ALA A 108 -12.14 7.36 -8.53
N GLY A 109 -12.46 8.60 -8.88
CA GLY A 109 -11.80 9.36 -9.93
C GLY A 109 -12.75 9.87 -11.00
N ARG A 110 -12.20 10.44 -12.07
CA ARG A 110 -12.93 10.85 -13.28
C ARG A 110 -12.10 10.52 -14.52
N ARG A 111 -12.77 10.11 -15.60
CA ARG A 111 -12.16 9.80 -16.90
C ARG A 111 -12.96 10.45 -18.01
N TRP A 112 -12.26 10.94 -19.04
CA TRP A 112 -12.87 11.38 -20.28
C TRP A 112 -13.38 10.16 -21.07
N SER A 113 -14.68 10.12 -21.35
CA SER A 113 -15.34 9.07 -22.11
C SER A 113 -16.46 9.65 -22.96
N ARG A 114 -16.73 9.05 -24.12
CA ARG A 114 -17.89 9.42 -24.96
C ARG A 114 -19.22 8.95 -24.37
N HIS A 115 -19.19 7.89 -23.57
CA HIS A 115 -20.36 7.31 -22.92
C HIS A 115 -20.07 7.04 -21.44
N PRO A 116 -21.05 7.20 -20.54
CA PRO A 116 -20.90 6.80 -19.15
C PRO A 116 -20.66 5.29 -19.05
N ILE A 117 -19.87 4.87 -18.06
CA ILE A 117 -19.70 3.46 -17.73
C ILE A 117 -20.68 3.14 -16.62
N GLU A 118 -21.60 2.22 -16.86
CA GLU A 118 -22.56 1.76 -15.86
C GLU A 118 -21.87 0.90 -14.81
N VAL A 119 -22.14 1.22 -13.55
CA VAL A 119 -21.65 0.53 -12.35
C VAL A 119 -22.81 0.30 -11.40
N PHE A 120 -22.65 -0.63 -10.46
CA PHE A 120 -23.61 -0.83 -9.38
C PHE A 120 -23.76 0.45 -8.55
N ASP A 121 -24.97 0.69 -8.06
CA ASP A 121 -25.30 1.81 -7.17
C ASP A 121 -24.73 1.61 -5.76
N HIS A 122 -24.50 0.35 -5.38
CA HIS A 122 -23.92 -0.07 -4.12
C HIS A 122 -22.77 -1.06 -4.32
N ASP A 123 -21.74 -0.95 -3.48
CA ASP A 123 -20.59 -1.86 -3.51
C ASP A 123 -20.76 -3.01 -2.50
N PHE A 124 -21.74 -3.90 -2.74
CA PHE A 124 -21.93 -5.08 -1.89
C PHE A 124 -20.96 -6.22 -2.28
N PRO A 125 -20.26 -6.84 -1.31
CA PRO A 125 -19.39 -7.98 -1.60
C PRO A 125 -20.08 -9.20 -2.21
N SER A 126 -21.40 -9.35 -2.05
CA SER A 126 -22.20 -10.43 -2.65
C SER A 126 -22.30 -10.32 -4.17
N ASP A 127 -22.21 -9.10 -4.70
CA ASP A 127 -22.36 -8.82 -6.13
C ASP A 127 -21.02 -8.94 -6.87
N ALA A 128 -19.95 -9.25 -6.13
CA ALA A 128 -18.61 -9.37 -6.67
C ALA A 128 -18.41 -10.76 -7.28
N GLU A 129 -17.90 -10.80 -8.50
CA GLU A 129 -17.48 -12.04 -9.17
C GLU A 129 -16.24 -12.65 -8.48
N GLY A 130 -15.54 -11.85 -7.70
CA GLY A 130 -14.44 -12.28 -6.86
C GLY A 130 -13.74 -11.09 -6.23
N VAL A 131 -12.53 -11.34 -5.74
CA VAL A 131 -11.68 -10.28 -5.20
C VAL A 131 -10.30 -10.32 -5.83
N ALA A 132 -9.66 -9.17 -5.85
CA ALA A 132 -8.29 -8.99 -6.24
C ALA A 132 -7.49 -8.45 -5.05
N ILE A 133 -6.44 -9.17 -4.67
CA ILE A 133 -5.54 -8.80 -3.58
C ILE A 133 -4.15 -8.59 -4.17
N PRO A 134 -3.78 -7.35 -4.55
CA PRO A 134 -2.48 -7.09 -5.15
C PRO A 134 -1.38 -7.08 -4.08
N TYR A 135 -0.52 -8.09 -4.07
CA TYR A 135 0.72 -8.10 -3.31
C TYR A 135 1.86 -7.61 -4.20
N GLY A 136 2.48 -6.50 -3.82
CA GLY A 136 3.51 -5.87 -4.63
C GLY A 136 4.91 -6.13 -4.11
N ILE A 137 5.84 -6.25 -5.04
CA ILE A 137 7.28 -6.31 -4.83
C ILE A 137 7.89 -5.22 -5.70
N TYR A 138 8.51 -4.24 -5.06
CA TYR A 138 9.08 -3.07 -5.73
C TYR A 138 10.58 -2.97 -5.53
N ASP A 139 11.32 -2.93 -6.63
CA ASP A 139 12.75 -2.69 -6.64
C ASP A 139 13.03 -1.18 -6.82
N PRO A 140 13.48 -0.48 -5.77
CA PRO A 140 13.66 0.96 -5.81
C PRO A 140 14.87 1.40 -6.64
N PHE A 141 15.81 0.50 -6.94
CA PHE A 141 17.04 0.80 -7.68
C PHE A 141 16.86 0.56 -9.18
N ARG A 142 16.06 -0.44 -9.57
CA ARG A 142 15.69 -0.68 -10.98
C ARG A 142 14.42 0.04 -11.41
N ASN A 143 13.68 0.63 -10.46
CA ASN A 143 12.35 1.20 -10.67
C ASN A 143 11.38 0.21 -11.32
N HIS A 144 11.44 -1.05 -10.88
CA HIS A 144 10.63 -2.14 -11.42
C HIS A 144 9.70 -2.70 -10.35
N GLY A 145 8.43 -2.87 -10.71
CA GLY A 145 7.41 -3.52 -9.89
C GLY A 145 7.09 -4.93 -10.38
N PHE A 146 6.73 -5.80 -9.44
CA PHE A 146 6.11 -7.08 -9.71
C PHE A 146 4.92 -7.23 -8.78
N VAL A 147 3.75 -7.57 -9.32
CA VAL A 147 2.52 -7.68 -8.55
C VAL A 147 1.89 -9.05 -8.73
N CYS A 148 1.72 -9.77 -7.64
CA CYS A 148 0.88 -10.95 -7.60
C CYS A 148 -0.54 -10.54 -7.19
N VAL A 149 -1.53 -10.81 -8.03
CA VAL A 149 -2.93 -10.59 -7.72
C VAL A 149 -3.50 -11.89 -7.17
N GLY A 150 -3.74 -11.95 -5.87
CA GLY A 150 -4.38 -13.08 -5.20
C GLY A 150 -5.91 -13.01 -5.30
N THR A 151 -6.56 -14.18 -5.33
CA THR A 151 -8.03 -14.28 -5.44
C THR A 151 -8.73 -14.68 -4.13
N THR A 152 -7.96 -15.01 -3.08
CA THR A 152 -8.51 -15.62 -1.85
C THR A 152 -8.26 -14.77 -0.61
N ARG A 153 -7.09 -14.90 0.03
CA ARG A 153 -6.80 -14.23 1.32
C ARG A 153 -5.37 -13.69 1.36
N ASP A 154 -5.24 -12.48 1.89
CA ASP A 154 -3.93 -11.92 2.25
C ASP A 154 -3.39 -12.66 3.50
N THR A 155 -2.41 -13.53 3.29
CA THR A 155 -1.80 -14.36 4.33
C THR A 155 -0.28 -14.30 4.20
N ALA A 156 0.44 -14.61 5.28
CA ALA A 156 1.90 -14.72 5.23
C ALA A 156 2.39 -15.73 4.17
N GLN A 157 1.63 -16.81 3.94
CA GLN A 157 1.92 -17.74 2.84
C GLN A 157 1.79 -17.07 1.47
N PHE A 158 0.71 -16.33 1.22
CA PHE A 158 0.52 -15.60 -0.03
C PHE A 158 1.62 -14.55 -0.27
N ALA A 159 1.99 -13.80 0.77
CA ALA A 159 3.06 -12.81 0.71
C ALA A 159 4.40 -13.45 0.32
N VAL A 160 4.82 -14.53 1.00
CA VAL A 160 6.08 -15.21 0.68
C VAL A 160 6.02 -15.89 -0.68
N ASP A 161 4.92 -16.54 -1.05
CA ASP A 161 4.75 -17.17 -2.37
C ASP A 161 4.88 -16.13 -3.50
N SER A 162 4.39 -14.91 -3.26
CA SER A 162 4.54 -13.77 -4.17
C SER A 162 6.00 -13.34 -4.31
N ILE A 163 6.75 -13.27 -3.21
CA ILE A 163 8.19 -12.95 -3.22
C ILE A 163 8.99 -14.07 -3.90
N SER A 164 8.71 -15.34 -3.60
CA SER A 164 9.35 -16.50 -4.24
C SER A 164 9.06 -16.55 -5.74
N THR A 165 7.85 -16.17 -6.16
CA THR A 165 7.49 -16.03 -7.57
C THR A 165 8.27 -14.91 -8.24
N TRP A 166 8.35 -13.73 -7.62
CA TRP A 166 9.18 -12.63 -8.11
C TRP A 166 10.65 -13.04 -8.23
N TRP A 167 11.20 -13.71 -7.21
CA TRP A 167 12.58 -14.18 -7.21
C TRP A 167 12.84 -15.09 -8.42
N THR A 168 11.99 -16.10 -8.60
CA THR A 168 12.12 -17.08 -9.70
C THR A 168 12.02 -16.43 -11.09
N GLN A 169 11.12 -15.46 -11.27
CA GLN A 169 10.84 -14.89 -12.60
C GLN A 169 11.73 -13.72 -12.98
N VAL A 170 12.13 -12.93 -11.98
CA VAL A 170 12.81 -11.64 -12.14
C VAL A 170 14.11 -11.64 -11.34
N GLY A 171 14.06 -11.93 -10.04
CA GLY A 171 15.22 -11.84 -9.14
C GLY A 171 16.45 -12.59 -9.64
N THR A 172 16.30 -13.89 -9.94
CA THR A 172 17.37 -14.77 -10.42
C THR A 172 18.03 -14.30 -11.72
N LYS A 173 17.28 -13.60 -12.58
CA LYS A 173 17.78 -13.10 -13.88
C LYS A 173 18.46 -11.74 -13.75
N GLN A 174 17.97 -10.91 -12.83
CA GLN A 174 18.45 -9.54 -12.65
C GLN A 174 19.62 -9.45 -11.66
N TYR A 175 19.71 -10.42 -10.75
CA TYR A 175 20.69 -10.50 -9.69
C TYR A 175 21.36 -11.88 -9.74
N VAL A 176 22.14 -12.08 -10.81
CA VAL A 176 22.93 -13.30 -11.02
C VAL A 176 23.90 -13.44 -9.84
N ASP A 177 24.01 -14.64 -9.29
CA ASP A 177 24.85 -15.01 -8.14
C ASP A 177 24.53 -14.30 -6.81
N ALA A 178 23.39 -13.60 -6.72
CA ALA A 178 22.98 -12.99 -5.46
C ALA A 178 22.46 -14.03 -4.47
N ASP A 179 23.18 -14.16 -3.36
CA ASP A 179 22.87 -15.02 -2.21
C ASP A 179 22.23 -14.25 -1.04
N HIS A 180 22.12 -12.93 -1.14
CA HIS A 180 21.54 -12.07 -0.10
C HIS A 180 20.42 -11.20 -0.64
N LEU A 181 19.33 -11.08 0.10
CA LEU A 181 18.17 -10.26 -0.25
C LEU A 181 17.77 -9.36 0.92
N LEU A 182 17.63 -8.05 0.66
CA LEU A 182 17.06 -7.11 1.63
C LEU A 182 15.59 -6.84 1.32
N ILE A 183 14.71 -7.10 2.28
CA ILE A 183 13.27 -6.83 2.20
C ILE A 183 12.93 -5.67 3.13
N LEU A 184 12.32 -4.63 2.58
CA LEU A 184 11.72 -3.51 3.30
C LEU A 184 10.21 -3.77 3.39
N ALA A 185 9.66 -3.79 4.60
CA ALA A 185 8.26 -4.12 4.84
C ALA A 185 7.64 -3.25 5.92
N ASP A 186 6.32 -3.15 5.93
CA ASP A 186 5.58 -2.55 7.03
C ASP A 186 5.31 -3.54 8.16
N CYS A 187 5.04 -3.04 9.36
CA CYS A 187 4.89 -3.87 10.56
C CYS A 187 3.53 -4.62 10.66
N GLY A 188 2.61 -4.43 9.72
CA GLY A 188 1.24 -4.94 9.77
C GLY A 188 0.97 -6.12 8.84
N GLY A 189 -0.28 -6.61 8.82
CA GLY A 189 -0.75 -7.54 7.80
C GLY A 189 -0.03 -8.89 7.72
N SER A 190 0.07 -9.40 6.49
CA SER A 190 0.65 -10.71 6.16
C SER A 190 2.18 -10.78 6.31
N ASN A 191 2.85 -9.64 6.29
CA ASN A 191 4.31 -9.49 6.42
C ASN A 191 4.74 -8.93 7.78
N GLY A 192 3.85 -8.91 8.79
CA GLY A 192 4.15 -8.33 10.08
C GLY A 192 5.26 -9.05 10.87
N TYR A 193 6.16 -8.29 11.48
CA TYR A 193 7.34 -8.82 12.19
C TYR A 193 7.04 -9.78 13.38
N ARG A 194 5.81 -9.74 13.93
CA ARG A 194 5.36 -10.64 15.00
C ARG A 194 4.81 -11.97 14.47
N ALA A 195 4.45 -12.04 13.20
CA ALA A 195 3.84 -13.23 12.62
C ALA A 195 4.86 -14.37 12.52
N ARG A 196 4.59 -15.47 13.23
CA ARG A 196 5.42 -16.69 13.18
C ARG A 196 5.35 -17.35 11.80
N LEU A 197 4.16 -17.38 11.21
CA LEU A 197 3.94 -17.92 9.87
C LEU A 197 4.77 -17.17 8.81
N TRP A 198 4.89 -15.85 8.92
CA TRP A 198 5.74 -15.04 8.04
C TRP A 198 7.20 -15.51 8.11
N LYS A 199 7.78 -15.57 9.31
CA LYS A 199 9.17 -16.02 9.52
C LYS A 199 9.40 -17.45 9.03
N HIS A 200 8.48 -18.35 9.35
CA HIS A 200 8.57 -19.74 8.94
C HIS A 200 8.51 -19.89 7.42
N GLN A 201 7.57 -19.20 6.76
CA GLN A 201 7.44 -19.27 5.31
C GLN A 201 8.65 -18.65 4.61
N LEU A 202 9.20 -17.54 5.11
CA LEU A 202 10.44 -16.97 4.59
C LEU A 202 11.59 -17.97 4.67
N GLN A 203 11.76 -18.66 5.80
CA GLN A 203 12.78 -19.69 5.93
C GLN A 203 12.59 -20.80 4.89
N VAL A 204 11.43 -21.47 4.91
CA VAL A 204 11.23 -22.70 4.13
C VAL A 204 11.03 -22.42 2.64
N ALA A 205 10.16 -21.47 2.30
CA ALA A 205 9.71 -21.24 0.93
C ALA A 205 10.58 -20.25 0.13
N LEU A 206 11.51 -19.55 0.80
CA LEU A 206 12.41 -18.58 0.18
C LEU A 206 13.88 -18.87 0.52
N CYS A 207 14.30 -18.85 1.79
CA CYS A 207 15.70 -19.03 2.17
C CYS A 207 16.22 -20.44 1.81
N ASP A 208 15.60 -21.48 2.35
CA ASP A 208 16.02 -22.87 2.16
C ASP A 208 15.88 -23.30 0.70
N ARG A 209 14.77 -22.88 0.07
CA ARG A 209 14.46 -23.24 -1.32
C ARG A 209 15.47 -22.67 -2.32
N PHE A 210 15.96 -21.45 -2.09
CA PHE A 210 16.81 -20.74 -3.06
C PHE A 210 18.23 -20.46 -2.55
N GLY A 211 18.59 -20.95 -1.36
CA GLY A 211 19.89 -20.67 -0.74
C GLY A 211 20.09 -19.19 -0.40
N LEU A 212 19.02 -18.46 -0.07
CA LEU A 212 19.08 -17.02 0.18
C LEU A 212 19.24 -16.67 1.66
N HIS A 213 20.14 -15.72 1.93
CA HIS A 213 20.23 -14.99 3.18
C HIS A 213 19.31 -13.76 3.12
N VAL A 214 18.13 -13.87 3.72
CA VAL A 214 17.12 -12.81 3.69
C VAL A 214 17.22 -11.94 4.94
N LYS A 215 17.55 -10.66 4.73
CA LYS A 215 17.45 -9.63 5.75
C LYS A 215 16.15 -8.87 5.60
N ILE A 216 15.43 -8.66 6.69
CA ILE A 216 14.18 -7.90 6.70
C ILE A 216 14.35 -6.69 7.60
N CYS A 217 14.03 -5.52 7.05
CA CYS A 217 13.96 -4.28 7.78
C CYS A 217 12.53 -3.76 7.74
N HIS A 218 11.84 -3.84 8.88
CA HIS A 218 10.50 -3.26 8.99
C HIS A 218 10.60 -1.76 9.26
N PHE A 219 9.72 -0.98 8.65
CA PHE A 219 9.55 0.43 9.01
C PHE A 219 8.92 0.57 10.40
N PRO A 220 9.17 1.67 11.13
CA PRO A 220 8.49 1.94 12.40
C PRO A 220 6.96 1.85 12.26
N PRO A 221 6.23 1.45 13.31
CA PRO A 221 4.76 1.51 13.32
C PRO A 221 4.25 2.92 12.96
N GLY A 222 3.12 3.01 12.25
CA GLY A 222 2.54 4.30 11.83
C GLY A 222 3.30 5.02 10.72
N SER A 223 4.30 4.36 10.11
CA SER A 223 5.21 5.01 9.16
C SER A 223 5.18 4.40 7.74
N SER A 224 4.10 3.70 7.38
CA SER A 224 3.93 3.07 6.05
C SER A 224 4.09 4.04 4.88
N LYS A 225 3.79 5.33 5.09
CA LYS A 225 4.05 6.40 4.10
C LYS A 225 5.51 6.49 3.63
N TRP A 226 6.46 5.97 4.41
CA TRP A 226 7.89 5.93 4.08
C TRP A 226 8.30 4.67 3.32
N ASN A 227 7.43 3.67 3.22
CA ASN A 227 7.65 2.48 2.41
C ASN A 227 7.61 2.87 0.92
N PRO A 228 8.70 2.65 0.14
CA PRO A 228 8.77 3.11 -1.25
C PRO A 228 7.64 2.60 -2.15
N ILE A 229 7.19 1.36 -1.92
CA ILE A 229 6.13 0.73 -2.70
C ILE A 229 4.81 1.51 -2.70
N GLU A 230 4.48 2.18 -1.60
CA GLU A 230 3.21 2.90 -1.46
C GLU A 230 3.09 4.04 -2.49
N HIS A 231 4.10 4.89 -2.56
CA HIS A 231 4.08 6.06 -3.45
C HIS A 231 4.73 5.81 -4.82
N ARG A 232 5.62 4.82 -4.97
CA ARG A 232 6.31 4.53 -6.24
C ARG A 232 5.69 3.40 -7.05
N LEU A 233 4.88 2.52 -6.44
CA LEU A 233 4.19 1.44 -7.13
C LEU A 233 2.68 1.58 -7.03
N PHE A 234 2.13 1.62 -5.81
CA PHE A 234 0.68 1.53 -5.60
C PHE A 234 -0.08 2.81 -5.93
N ALA A 235 0.48 4.00 -5.67
CA ALA A 235 -0.12 5.25 -6.09
C ALA A 235 -0.22 5.37 -7.63
N PRO A 236 0.84 5.09 -8.41
CA PRO A 236 0.72 5.00 -9.88
C PRO A 236 -0.34 4.00 -10.35
N ILE A 237 -0.41 2.80 -9.75
CA ILE A 237 -1.42 1.79 -10.11
C ILE A 237 -2.84 2.32 -9.85
N SER A 238 -3.08 2.90 -8.67
CA SER A 238 -4.37 3.52 -8.32
C SER A 238 -4.76 4.63 -9.29
N ASN A 239 -3.81 5.47 -9.68
CA ASN A 239 -4.06 6.54 -10.63
C ASN A 239 -4.41 5.99 -12.03
N ASN A 240 -3.79 4.89 -12.44
CA ASN A 240 -3.96 4.34 -13.79
C ASN A 240 -5.36 3.75 -14.03
N TRP A 241 -5.97 3.12 -13.03
CA TRP A 241 -7.33 2.57 -13.15
C TRP A 241 -8.41 3.44 -12.49
N ALA A 242 -8.10 4.69 -12.16
CA ALA A 242 -9.07 5.61 -11.58
C ALA A 242 -10.29 5.77 -12.51
N ALA A 243 -11.49 5.78 -11.93
CA ALA A 243 -12.78 5.80 -12.63
C ALA A 243 -13.05 4.63 -13.60
N GLN A 244 -12.28 3.54 -13.52
CA GLN A 244 -12.54 2.35 -14.32
C GLN A 244 -13.00 1.19 -13.43
N PRO A 245 -14.18 0.58 -13.67
CA PRO A 245 -14.56 -0.63 -12.97
C PRO A 245 -13.61 -1.78 -13.30
N LEU A 246 -13.24 -2.54 -12.29
CA LEU A 246 -12.36 -3.70 -12.38
C LEU A 246 -13.22 -4.94 -12.60
N VAL A 247 -13.77 -5.06 -13.82
CA VAL A 247 -14.83 -6.02 -14.15
C VAL A 247 -14.41 -7.49 -14.03
N ASP A 248 -13.14 -7.80 -14.31
CA ASP A 248 -12.58 -9.14 -14.20
C ASP A 248 -11.08 -9.07 -13.78
N HIS A 249 -10.49 -10.22 -13.45
CA HIS A 249 -9.07 -10.30 -13.07
C HIS A 249 -8.13 -9.89 -14.21
N ASP A 250 -8.51 -10.11 -15.47
CA ASP A 250 -7.68 -9.75 -16.61
C ASP A 250 -7.59 -8.23 -16.77
N THR A 251 -8.69 -7.51 -16.53
CA THR A 251 -8.76 -6.05 -16.47
C THR A 251 -7.84 -5.53 -15.38
N VAL A 252 -7.89 -6.10 -14.17
CA VAL A 252 -6.97 -5.74 -13.07
C VAL A 252 -5.52 -5.90 -13.50
N LEU A 253 -5.15 -7.07 -14.04
CA LEU A 253 -3.79 -7.34 -14.51
C LEU A 253 -3.37 -6.39 -15.63
N ASN A 254 -4.28 -6.08 -16.54
CA ASN A 254 -4.04 -5.21 -17.68
C ASN A 254 -3.66 -3.80 -17.20
N PHE A 255 -4.43 -3.21 -16.29
CA PHE A 255 -4.12 -1.91 -15.72
C PHE A 255 -2.81 -1.90 -14.93
N ILE A 256 -2.51 -2.95 -14.16
CA ILE A 256 -1.24 -3.02 -13.44
C ILE A 256 -0.07 -3.07 -14.43
N ARG A 257 -0.13 -3.95 -15.43
CA ARG A 257 0.93 -4.14 -16.43
C ARG A 257 1.17 -2.90 -17.29
N HIS A 258 0.14 -2.11 -17.55
CA HIS A 258 0.22 -0.88 -18.36
C HIS A 258 0.48 0.38 -17.54
N THR A 259 0.55 0.28 -16.22
CA THR A 259 0.92 1.42 -15.37
C THR A 259 2.36 1.84 -15.70
N ARG A 260 2.55 3.11 -16.06
CA ARG A 260 3.84 3.73 -16.38
C ARG A 260 3.93 5.08 -15.68
N THR A 261 5.15 5.51 -15.40
CA THR A 261 5.44 6.87 -14.89
C THR A 261 6.47 7.55 -15.76
N SER A 262 6.54 8.88 -15.71
CA SER A 262 7.60 9.67 -16.36
C SER A 262 9.00 9.29 -15.85
N THR A 263 9.09 8.75 -14.64
CA THR A 263 10.35 8.24 -14.05
C THR A 263 10.75 6.85 -14.55
N GLY A 264 9.98 6.25 -15.46
CA GLY A 264 10.31 4.98 -16.11
C GLY A 264 9.85 3.72 -15.38
N LEU A 265 8.84 3.81 -14.50
CA LEU A 265 8.31 2.64 -13.78
C LEU A 265 7.81 1.58 -14.77
N ARG A 266 8.27 0.34 -14.59
CA ARG A 266 7.79 -0.84 -15.34
C ARG A 266 7.25 -1.87 -14.37
N ILE A 267 6.11 -2.48 -14.70
CA ILE A 267 5.44 -3.41 -13.79
C ILE A 267 5.07 -4.69 -14.53
N CYS A 268 5.45 -5.82 -13.94
CA CYS A 268 4.93 -7.14 -14.29
C CYS A 268 3.79 -7.49 -13.33
N ALA A 269 2.75 -8.16 -13.83
CA ALA A 269 1.65 -8.63 -12.98
C ALA A 269 1.25 -10.07 -13.33
N ARG A 270 0.91 -10.86 -12.31
CA ARG A 270 0.47 -12.25 -12.45
C ARG A 270 -0.71 -12.55 -11.53
N LEU A 271 -1.64 -13.36 -12.01
CA LEU A 271 -2.72 -13.91 -11.20
C LEU A 271 -2.24 -15.12 -10.39
N ASN A 272 -2.61 -15.16 -9.12
CA ASN A 272 -2.41 -16.28 -8.23
C ASN A 272 -3.78 -16.79 -7.74
N LYS A 273 -4.20 -17.93 -8.26
CA LYS A 273 -5.49 -18.58 -7.95
C LYS A 273 -5.38 -19.59 -6.80
N LYS A 274 -4.23 -19.72 -6.15
CA LYS A 274 -4.04 -20.66 -5.03
C LYS A 274 -4.95 -20.26 -3.86
N ASP A 275 -5.53 -21.26 -3.21
CA ASP A 275 -6.29 -21.02 -1.98
C ASP A 275 -5.35 -20.92 -0.78
N TYR A 276 -5.54 -19.86 0.01
CA TYR A 276 -4.76 -19.58 1.21
C TYR A 276 -5.71 -19.49 2.39
N HIS A 277 -5.47 -20.31 3.41
CA HIS A 277 -6.32 -20.38 4.61
C HIS A 277 -5.79 -19.47 5.73
N LYS A 278 -6.73 -18.89 6.50
CA LYS A 278 -6.41 -18.16 7.73
C LYS A 278 -6.25 -19.13 8.91
N GLY A 279 -5.63 -18.65 9.99
CA GLY A 279 -5.56 -19.38 11.25
C GLY A 279 -4.47 -20.46 11.32
N ILE A 280 -3.60 -20.54 10.31
CA ILE A 280 -2.43 -21.44 10.35
C ILE A 280 -1.50 -20.99 11.47
N LYS A 281 -1.29 -21.87 12.45
CA LYS A 281 -0.39 -21.66 13.58
C LYS A 281 0.94 -22.37 13.34
N ILE A 282 2.02 -21.77 13.81
CA ILE A 282 3.36 -22.35 13.82
C ILE A 282 3.69 -22.73 15.26
N SER A 283 4.06 -24.00 15.49
CA SER A 283 4.42 -24.50 16.81
C SER A 283 5.78 -23.97 17.29
N ASP A 284 6.07 -24.13 18.57
CA ASP A 284 7.37 -23.74 19.16
C ASP A 284 8.52 -24.55 18.60
N GLU A 285 8.30 -25.83 18.30
CA GLU A 285 9.26 -26.71 17.63
C GLU A 285 9.58 -26.18 16.23
N GLN A 286 8.57 -25.83 15.45
CA GLN A 286 8.77 -25.27 14.11
C GLN A 286 9.49 -23.92 14.15
N MET A 287 9.26 -23.09 15.17
CA MET A 287 10.01 -21.83 15.32
C MET A 287 11.47 -22.05 15.71
N LYS A 288 11.79 -23.10 16.48
CA LYS A 288 13.17 -23.44 16.85
C LYS A 288 13.99 -23.91 15.64
N GLN A 289 13.33 -24.44 14.61
CA GLN A 289 13.98 -24.86 13.36
C GLN A 289 14.37 -23.70 12.44
N ILE A 290 13.84 -22.49 12.68
CA ILE A 290 14.17 -21.32 11.85
C ILE A 290 15.52 -20.76 12.27
N ASN A 291 16.40 -20.52 11.29
CA ASN A 291 17.69 -19.88 11.51
C ASN A 291 17.54 -18.36 11.60
N LEU A 292 16.91 -17.88 12.67
CA LEU A 292 16.58 -16.47 12.85
C LEU A 292 17.64 -15.77 13.70
N ARG A 293 18.27 -14.73 13.15
CA ARG A 293 19.09 -13.79 13.93
C ARG A 293 18.34 -12.48 14.11
N ARG A 294 17.98 -12.15 15.35
CA ARG A 294 17.36 -10.85 15.63
C ARG A 294 18.41 -9.74 15.48
N GLY A 295 18.09 -8.73 14.67
CA GLY A 295 18.87 -7.51 14.58
C GLY A 295 18.65 -6.58 15.77
N TYR A 296 19.44 -5.50 15.83
CA TYR A 296 19.55 -4.56 16.96
C TYR A 296 18.22 -4.08 17.57
N TRP A 297 17.15 -3.99 16.79
CA TRP A 297 15.84 -3.46 17.22
C TRP A 297 14.78 -4.53 17.52
N GLY A 298 15.12 -5.83 17.48
CA GLY A 298 14.16 -6.94 17.63
C GLY A 298 13.08 -7.06 16.53
N ARG A 299 13.00 -6.06 15.64
CA ARG A 299 12.08 -5.94 14.50
C ARG A 299 12.80 -6.02 13.14
N SER A 300 14.13 -5.99 13.16
CA SER A 300 14.94 -6.42 12.02
C SER A 300 15.32 -7.88 12.25
N THR A 301 15.19 -8.71 11.23
CA THR A 301 15.55 -10.13 11.29
C THR A 301 16.50 -10.44 10.14
N ASN A 302 17.66 -10.99 10.47
CA ASN A 302 18.60 -11.59 9.52
C ASN A 302 18.40 -13.11 9.50
#